data_AF-A0A7Y1UKQ6-F1
#
_entry.id   AF-A0A7Y1UKQ6-F1
#
_cell.length_a   1.000
_cell.length_b   1.000
_cell.length_c   1.000
_cell.angle_alpha   90.00
_cell.angle_beta   90.00
_cell.angle_gamma   90.00
#
_symmetry.space_group_name_H-M   'P 1'
#
loop_
_entity.id
_entity.type
_entity.pdbx_description
1 polymer ?
#
loop_
_entity_poly.entity_id
_entity_poly.type
_entity_poly.pdbx_seq_one_letter_code
_entity_poly.pdbx_strand_id
1 'polypeptide(L)'
;MNTHPQKKTPTAGRKVRFLSFLVPAMNEEQTIEPLYEGIREQARALAKRWEIIFIDDGSTDATWSVMSGLAKRDPEHVRALRFRHNRGKADALALGYREARGHIVFTMDADLQDDPQEIPRFIEKLEEGYGIVSGWKRKRFDPWHKVLPSRVFNAVLSRLVGVKLHDHNCGFKAYRREVVKALPMYGDMHRMVPSLASFHGYRTAEIEVQHHARQFGVSKYGWSRLMIGALDMTTVSFLQRFRDCPMHFAGKLAAVLMALGIFCSVASGVLAVLGFASGWLAVVGAMALGTGVIVVMQGLLSEQRVHRDMNIIERPLPVAEELGGTLELVPYEEPAAVPATTNGIEQEMAYAI
;
A
#
# COMPACT_ATOMS: atom_id res chain seq x y z
N MET A 1 18.44 -18.84 33.44
CA MET A 1 18.51 -17.37 33.67
C MET A 1 18.23 -16.68 32.35
N ASN A 2 17.06 -16.06 32.23
CA ASN A 2 16.61 -15.38 31.02
C ASN A 2 17.41 -14.10 30.80
N THR A 3 18.23 -14.07 29.76
CA THR A 3 18.88 -12.85 29.28
C THR A 3 17.88 -12.04 28.45
N HIS A 4 17.22 -11.08 29.07
CA HIS A 4 16.56 -10.01 28.33
C HIS A 4 17.62 -9.23 27.53
N PRO A 5 17.48 -9.05 26.21
CA PRO A 5 18.34 -8.14 25.48
C PRO A 5 18.03 -6.71 25.95
N GLN A 6 19.04 -6.04 26.48
CA GLN A 6 18.97 -4.63 26.88
C GLN A 6 18.53 -3.77 25.69
N LYS A 7 17.49 -2.96 25.90
CA LYS A 7 17.08 -1.90 24.99
C LYS A 7 18.27 -0.97 24.78
N LYS A 8 18.81 -0.90 23.56
CA LYS A 8 19.75 0.16 23.19
C LYS A 8 18.99 1.48 23.25
N THR A 9 19.50 2.42 24.04
CA THR A 9 19.03 3.80 24.10
C THR A 9 19.24 4.47 22.73
N PRO A 10 18.31 5.32 22.25
CA PRO A 10 18.43 6.00 20.96
C PRO A 10 19.72 6.78 20.83
N THR A 11 20.27 6.80 19.62
CA THR A 11 21.40 7.64 19.19
C THR A 11 21.11 9.11 19.54
N ALA A 12 21.59 9.55 20.69
CA ALA A 12 21.38 10.91 21.18
C ALA A 12 22.10 11.90 20.25
N GLY A 13 21.33 12.80 19.61
CA GLY A 13 21.87 14.10 19.19
C GLY A 13 21.41 14.67 17.84
N ARG A 14 20.88 13.88 16.91
CA ARG A 14 20.50 14.42 15.59
C ARG A 14 18.99 14.48 15.40
N LYS A 15 18.42 15.69 15.54
CA LYS A 15 17.03 15.93 15.14
C LYS A 15 16.86 15.71 13.64
N VAL A 16 15.79 15.02 13.26
CA VAL A 16 15.36 14.87 11.86
C VAL A 16 15.06 16.24 11.27
N ARG A 17 15.42 16.46 10.00
CA ARG A 17 15.23 17.75 9.32
C ARG A 17 13.75 18.17 9.30
N PHE A 18 12.86 17.29 8.85
CA PHE A 18 11.44 17.57 8.72
C PHE A 18 10.62 16.27 8.76
N LEU A 19 9.63 16.20 9.64
CA LEU A 19 8.61 15.14 9.71
C LEU A 19 7.24 15.63 9.19
N SER A 20 6.53 14.80 8.44
CA SER A 20 5.10 15.01 8.16
C SER A 20 4.29 13.88 8.75
N PHE A 21 3.18 14.19 9.41
CA PHE A 21 2.22 13.20 9.90
C PHE A 21 0.93 13.34 9.11
N LEU A 22 0.46 12.26 8.51
CA LEU A 22 -0.75 12.21 7.72
C LEU A 22 -1.80 11.45 8.50
N VAL A 23 -2.90 12.13 8.81
CA VAL A 23 -3.96 11.60 9.68
C VAL A 23 -5.31 11.70 8.94
N PRO A 24 -5.71 10.65 8.21
CA PRO A 24 -7.06 10.54 7.69
C PRO A 24 -8.06 10.38 8.83
N ALA A 25 -9.14 11.14 8.80
CA ALA A 25 -10.19 11.13 9.82
C ALA A 25 -11.58 11.02 9.18
N MET A 26 -12.49 10.32 9.84
CA MET A 26 -13.91 10.29 9.49
C MET A 26 -14.71 10.04 10.76
N ASN A 27 -15.46 11.02 11.22
CA ASN A 27 -16.24 10.98 12.46
C ASN A 27 -15.41 10.56 13.69
N GLU A 28 -14.39 11.36 14.01
CA GLU A 28 -13.37 11.12 15.04
C GLU A 28 -13.21 12.36 15.95
N GLU A 29 -14.28 13.14 16.17
CA GLU A 29 -14.23 14.46 16.84
C GLU A 29 -13.56 14.45 18.23
N GLN A 30 -13.65 13.32 18.95
CA GLN A 30 -13.14 13.17 20.31
C GLN A 30 -11.64 12.82 20.37
N THR A 31 -11.06 12.34 19.27
CA THR A 31 -9.71 11.76 19.25
C THR A 31 -8.68 12.66 18.57
N ILE A 32 -9.12 13.61 17.73
CA ILE A 32 -8.22 14.52 17.00
C ILE A 32 -7.34 15.35 17.96
N GLU A 33 -7.93 15.94 19.00
CA GLU A 33 -7.20 16.82 19.94
C GLU A 33 -6.15 16.04 20.77
N PRO A 34 -6.46 14.90 21.42
CA PRO A 34 -5.44 14.09 22.10
C PRO A 34 -4.34 13.58 21.15
N LEU A 35 -4.70 13.22 19.91
CA LEU A 35 -3.72 12.74 18.93
C LEU A 35 -2.74 13.86 18.53
N TYR A 36 -3.26 15.06 18.28
CA TYR A 36 -2.44 16.24 18.02
C TYR A 36 -1.42 16.48 19.14
N GLU A 37 -1.86 16.42 20.39
CA GLU A 37 -1.00 16.64 21.56
C GLU A 37 0.11 15.58 21.66
N GLY A 38 -0.23 14.30 21.49
CA GLY A 38 0.75 13.21 21.53
C GLY A 38 1.78 13.28 20.40
N ILE A 39 1.35 13.62 19.17
CA ILE A 39 2.27 13.80 18.04
C ILE A 39 3.16 15.04 18.27
N ARG A 40 2.57 16.15 18.72
CA ARG A 40 3.30 17.41 18.97
C ARG A 40 4.44 17.23 19.96
N GLU A 41 4.21 16.53 21.05
CA GLU A 41 5.22 16.25 22.08
C GLU A 41 6.43 15.53 21.47
N GLN A 42 6.21 14.45 20.73
CA GLN A 42 7.25 13.65 20.10
C GLN A 42 7.95 14.42 18.98
N ALA A 43 7.20 15.09 18.12
CA ALA A 43 7.73 15.81 16.98
C ALA A 43 8.67 16.97 17.40
N ARG A 44 8.32 17.71 18.47
CA ARG A 44 9.18 18.76 19.04
C ARG A 44 10.52 18.23 19.54
N ALA A 45 10.53 17.05 20.13
CA ALA A 45 11.75 16.40 20.61
C ALA A 45 12.62 15.91 19.44
N LEU A 46 12.00 15.31 18.42
CA LEU A 46 12.69 14.52 17.39
C LEU A 46 13.05 15.30 16.12
N ALA A 47 12.37 16.41 15.82
CA ALA A 47 12.51 17.10 14.55
C ALA A 47 12.79 18.60 14.67
N LYS A 48 13.49 19.16 13.67
CA LYS A 48 13.70 20.61 13.55
C LYS A 48 12.46 21.32 13.02
N ARG A 49 11.76 20.68 12.08
CA ARG A 49 10.46 21.08 11.54
C ARG A 49 9.52 19.89 11.55
N TRP A 50 8.23 20.12 11.74
CA TRP A 50 7.23 19.07 11.63
C TRP A 50 5.90 19.66 11.18
N GLU A 51 5.07 18.84 10.57
CA GLU A 51 3.70 19.19 10.22
C GLU A 51 2.77 18.01 10.46
N ILE A 52 1.51 18.29 10.78
CA ILE A 52 0.41 17.33 10.78
C ILE A 52 -0.59 17.80 9.72
N ILE A 53 -0.91 16.90 8.79
CA ILE A 53 -1.93 17.09 7.77
C ILE A 53 -3.10 16.19 8.14
N PHE A 54 -4.13 16.78 8.74
CA PHE A 54 -5.39 16.11 8.98
C PHE A 54 -6.24 16.16 7.69
N ILE A 55 -6.76 15.01 7.27
CA ILE A 55 -7.62 14.90 6.08
C ILE A 55 -8.99 14.37 6.48
N ASP A 56 -10.01 15.21 6.41
CA ASP A 56 -11.41 14.87 6.68
C ASP A 56 -12.04 14.18 5.47
N ASP A 57 -12.41 12.92 5.64
CA ASP A 57 -13.03 12.07 4.61
C ASP A 57 -14.56 12.23 4.57
N GLY A 58 -15.01 13.50 4.61
CA GLY A 58 -16.42 13.88 4.58
C GLY A 58 -17.17 13.53 5.85
N SER A 59 -16.68 13.96 7.00
CA SER A 59 -17.34 13.72 8.30
C SER A 59 -18.69 14.43 8.41
N THR A 60 -19.57 13.82 9.20
CA THR A 60 -20.93 14.31 9.50
C THR A 60 -21.07 14.86 10.93
N ASP A 61 -20.05 14.67 11.77
CA ASP A 61 -19.98 15.17 13.16
C ASP A 61 -19.10 16.45 13.25
N ALA A 62 -18.64 16.81 14.46
CA ALA A 62 -17.81 18.00 14.65
C ALA A 62 -16.33 17.82 14.29
N THR A 63 -15.91 16.70 13.67
CA THR A 63 -14.50 16.42 13.32
C THR A 63 -13.86 17.56 12.54
N TRP A 64 -14.54 18.08 11.51
CA TRP A 64 -14.02 19.20 10.71
C TRP A 64 -13.85 20.48 11.54
N SER A 65 -14.79 20.77 12.43
CA SER A 65 -14.73 21.94 13.31
C SER A 65 -13.53 21.87 14.25
N VAL A 66 -13.23 20.69 14.80
CA VAL A 66 -12.05 20.46 15.67
C VAL A 66 -10.76 20.61 14.85
N MET A 67 -10.66 19.93 13.70
CA MET A 67 -9.48 20.02 12.82
C MET A 67 -9.19 21.44 12.33
N SER A 68 -10.23 22.18 11.91
CA SER A 68 -10.09 23.57 11.47
C SER A 68 -9.74 24.52 12.62
N GLY A 69 -10.25 24.26 13.83
CA GLY A 69 -9.85 24.96 15.05
C GLY A 69 -8.36 24.79 15.35
N LEU A 70 -7.85 23.56 15.25
CA LEU A 70 -6.42 23.26 15.38
C LEU A 70 -5.56 23.97 14.34
N ALA A 71 -5.95 23.92 13.07
CA ALA A 71 -5.24 24.60 11.99
C ALA A 71 -5.18 26.12 12.17
N LYS A 72 -6.20 26.73 12.80
CA LYS A 72 -6.19 28.16 13.16
C LYS A 72 -5.33 28.46 14.38
N ARG A 73 -5.28 27.55 15.35
CA ARG A 73 -4.50 27.70 16.59
C ARG A 73 -3.01 27.49 16.39
N ASP A 74 -2.63 26.59 15.48
CA ASP A 74 -1.25 26.24 15.18
C ASP A 74 -1.01 26.15 13.65
N PRO A 75 -1.15 27.27 12.92
CA PRO A 75 -1.11 27.29 11.45
C PRO A 75 0.28 26.96 10.86
N GLU A 76 1.33 27.07 11.66
CA GLU A 76 2.70 26.69 11.27
C GLU A 76 2.85 25.18 11.18
N HIS A 77 2.26 24.41 12.10
CA HIS A 77 2.44 22.96 12.17
C HIS A 77 1.23 22.17 11.71
N VAL A 78 0.03 22.75 11.66
CA VAL A 78 -1.21 22.01 11.37
C VAL A 78 -1.84 22.49 10.06
N ARG A 79 -2.17 21.51 9.21
CA ARG A 79 -2.98 21.68 8.01
C ARG A 79 -4.22 20.81 8.11
N ALA A 80 -5.36 21.34 7.70
CA ALA A 80 -6.62 20.61 7.65
C ALA A 80 -7.18 20.67 6.23
N LEU A 81 -7.44 19.49 5.65
CA LEU A 81 -7.97 19.31 4.30
C LEU A 81 -9.32 18.58 4.40
N ARG A 82 -10.33 19.00 3.63
CA ARG A 82 -11.65 18.36 3.64
C ARG A 82 -12.05 17.88 2.27
N PHE A 83 -12.58 16.66 2.16
CA PHE A 83 -13.25 16.21 0.95
C PHE A 83 -14.72 16.65 0.90
N ARG A 84 -15.23 16.88 -0.33
CA ARG A 84 -16.64 17.23 -0.57
C ARG A 84 -17.62 16.14 -0.13
N HIS A 85 -17.18 14.89 -0.11
CA HIS A 85 -17.93 13.71 0.33
C HIS A 85 -16.96 12.58 0.64
N ASN A 86 -17.42 11.50 1.28
CA ASN A 86 -16.57 10.34 1.57
C ASN A 86 -15.93 9.76 0.29
N ARG A 87 -14.63 9.51 0.36
CA ARG A 87 -13.76 8.95 -0.70
C ARG A 87 -12.99 7.72 -0.21
N GLY A 88 -12.84 7.57 1.09
CA GLY A 88 -12.12 6.48 1.72
C GLY A 88 -10.67 6.83 2.06
N LYS A 89 -10.08 6.01 2.95
CA LYS A 89 -8.75 6.22 3.53
C LYS A 89 -7.63 6.31 2.49
N ALA A 90 -7.68 5.55 1.39
CA ALA A 90 -6.61 5.59 0.40
C ALA A 90 -6.57 6.92 -0.36
N ASP A 91 -7.72 7.46 -0.76
CA ASP A 91 -7.80 8.77 -1.42
C ASP A 91 -7.33 9.87 -0.46
N ALA A 92 -7.68 9.78 0.83
CA ALA A 92 -7.20 10.70 1.86
C ALA A 92 -5.66 10.64 2.00
N LEU A 93 -5.09 9.44 2.06
CA LEU A 93 -3.64 9.26 2.10
C LEU A 93 -2.95 9.69 0.81
N ALA A 94 -3.57 9.49 -0.37
CA ALA A 94 -3.07 9.96 -1.65
C ALA A 94 -2.93 11.49 -1.65
N LEU A 95 -3.95 12.20 -1.15
CA LEU A 95 -3.88 13.64 -0.95
C LEU A 95 -2.74 13.98 0.03
N GLY A 96 -2.69 13.31 1.18
CA GLY A 96 -1.64 13.52 2.17
C GLY A 96 -0.22 13.34 1.61
N TYR A 97 0.02 12.30 0.80
CA TYR A 97 1.32 12.07 0.15
C TYR A 97 1.70 13.17 -0.84
N ARG A 98 0.72 13.69 -1.58
CA ARG A 98 0.94 14.83 -2.47
C ARG A 98 1.31 16.09 -1.69
N GLU A 99 0.62 16.33 -0.59
CA GLU A 99 0.78 17.54 0.22
C GLU A 99 1.94 17.51 1.22
N ALA A 100 2.44 16.31 1.57
CA ALA A 100 3.51 16.14 2.55
C ALA A 100 4.83 16.78 2.10
N ARG A 101 5.43 17.55 3.01
CA ARG A 101 6.67 18.32 2.83
C ARG A 101 7.82 17.81 3.69
N GLY A 102 7.64 16.78 4.49
CA GLY A 102 8.60 16.17 5.42
C GLY A 102 9.47 15.11 4.76
N HIS A 103 10.73 14.99 5.18
CA HIS A 103 11.66 14.00 4.61
C HIS A 103 11.29 12.58 5.02
N ILE A 104 10.74 12.45 6.22
CA ILE A 104 10.07 11.25 6.70
C ILE A 104 8.58 11.58 6.82
N VAL A 105 7.75 10.73 6.25
CA VAL A 105 6.30 10.84 6.27
C VAL A 105 5.75 9.70 7.11
N PHE A 106 4.93 10.01 8.09
CA PHE A 106 4.20 9.08 8.91
C PHE A 106 2.75 9.04 8.47
N THR A 107 2.15 7.86 8.43
CA THR A 107 0.70 7.70 8.40
C THR A 107 0.25 7.16 9.75
N MET A 108 -0.82 7.73 10.31
CA MET A 108 -1.38 7.32 11.60
C MET A 108 -2.89 7.31 11.50
N ASP A 109 -3.53 6.40 12.23
CA ASP A 109 -4.99 6.37 12.38
C ASP A 109 -5.46 7.40 13.42
N ALA A 110 -6.61 8.00 13.15
CA ALA A 110 -7.19 9.04 14.01
C ALA A 110 -7.84 8.50 15.30
N ASP A 111 -7.83 7.19 15.57
CA ASP A 111 -8.61 6.54 16.64
C ASP A 111 -7.84 6.32 17.96
N LEU A 112 -6.67 6.95 18.10
CA LEU A 112 -5.74 6.85 19.25
C LEU A 112 -5.18 5.45 19.52
N GLN A 113 -5.33 4.52 18.57
CA GLN A 113 -4.76 3.19 18.74
C GLN A 113 -3.26 3.12 18.48
N ASP A 114 -2.74 4.05 17.67
CA ASP A 114 -1.33 4.18 17.32
C ASP A 114 -0.63 5.06 18.37
N ASP A 115 0.39 4.51 19.05
CA ASP A 115 1.10 5.21 20.12
C ASP A 115 2.23 6.10 19.54
N PRO A 116 2.14 7.45 19.68
CA PRO A 116 3.20 8.34 19.21
C PRO A 116 4.57 8.06 19.83
N GLN A 117 4.65 7.44 21.01
CA GLN A 117 5.93 7.08 21.66
C GLN A 117 6.76 6.06 20.85
N GLU A 118 6.16 5.40 19.86
CA GLU A 118 6.86 4.48 18.97
C GLU A 118 7.57 5.20 17.80
N ILE A 119 7.25 6.48 17.54
CA ILE A 119 7.85 7.30 16.44
C ILE A 119 9.40 7.22 16.42
N PRO A 120 10.13 7.35 17.55
CA PRO A 120 11.59 7.23 17.56
C PRO A 120 12.09 5.92 16.94
N ARG A 121 11.43 4.78 17.24
CA ARG A 121 11.84 3.46 16.74
C ARG A 121 11.62 3.32 15.23
N PHE A 122 10.60 3.97 14.68
CA PHE A 122 10.41 4.05 13.23
C PHE A 122 11.54 4.83 12.55
N ILE A 123 11.94 5.96 13.14
CA ILE A 123 13.03 6.79 12.61
C ILE A 123 14.34 6.01 12.62
N GLU A 124 14.70 5.41 13.75
CA GLU A 124 15.89 4.57 13.89
C GLU A 124 15.92 3.47 12.82
N LYS A 125 14.77 2.81 12.60
CA LYS A 125 14.67 1.75 11.61
C LYS A 125 14.80 2.28 10.18
N LEU A 126 14.25 3.45 9.87
CA LEU A 126 14.45 4.08 8.55
C LEU A 126 15.92 4.44 8.33
N GLU A 127 16.63 4.89 9.36
CA GLU A 127 18.06 5.24 9.29
C GLU A 127 18.97 4.04 8.96
N GLU A 128 18.53 2.79 9.20
CA GLU A 128 19.22 1.57 8.73
C GLU A 128 19.19 1.40 7.19
N GLY A 129 18.56 2.32 6.45
CA GLY A 129 18.50 2.32 4.98
C GLY A 129 17.22 1.71 4.41
N TYR A 130 16.15 1.60 5.20
CA TYR A 130 14.84 1.17 4.70
C TYR A 130 14.11 2.36 4.08
N GLY A 131 13.37 2.09 3.00
CA GLY A 131 12.48 3.08 2.37
C GLY A 131 11.15 3.21 3.11
N ILE A 132 10.70 2.12 3.72
CA ILE A 132 9.45 2.05 4.48
C ILE A 132 9.62 1.13 5.71
N VAL A 133 9.01 1.55 6.81
CA VAL A 133 8.89 0.76 8.04
C VAL A 133 7.41 0.69 8.40
N SER A 134 6.87 -0.52 8.52
CA SER A 134 5.49 -0.77 8.96
C SER A 134 5.44 -1.18 10.42
N GLY A 135 4.47 -0.66 11.17
CA GLY A 135 4.11 -1.24 12.45
C GLY A 135 3.44 -2.59 12.27
N TRP A 136 3.57 -3.48 13.25
CA TRP A 136 2.69 -4.63 13.38
C TRP A 136 2.29 -4.90 14.82
N LYS A 137 1.05 -5.36 14.97
CA LYS A 137 0.38 -5.53 16.25
C LYS A 137 0.53 -6.99 16.70
N ARG A 138 1.57 -7.29 17.46
CA ARG A 138 1.83 -8.67 17.93
C ARG A 138 0.74 -9.19 18.86
N LYS A 139 0.26 -8.34 19.77
CA LYS A 139 -0.92 -8.62 20.60
C LYS A 139 -2.09 -7.81 20.06
N ARG A 140 -3.07 -8.50 19.46
CA ARG A 140 -4.35 -7.89 19.09
C ARG A 140 -5.33 -8.08 20.24
N PHE A 141 -5.93 -6.99 20.69
CA PHE A 141 -7.06 -7.01 21.63
C PHE A 141 -8.40 -7.22 20.91
N ASP A 142 -8.36 -7.58 19.62
CA ASP A 142 -9.53 -7.91 18.81
C ASP A 142 -10.08 -9.32 19.11
N PRO A 143 -11.38 -9.55 18.88
CA PRO A 143 -11.98 -10.87 19.02
C PRO A 143 -11.29 -11.94 18.16
N TRP A 144 -11.13 -13.16 18.70
CA TRP A 144 -10.43 -14.28 18.04
C TRP A 144 -10.95 -14.61 16.63
N HIS A 145 -12.25 -14.46 16.40
CA HIS A 145 -12.90 -14.70 15.10
C HIS A 145 -12.54 -13.66 14.02
N LYS A 146 -11.95 -12.51 14.40
CA LYS A 146 -11.36 -11.53 13.47
C LYS A 146 -9.86 -11.76 13.25
N VAL A 147 -9.17 -12.29 14.26
CA VAL A 147 -7.71 -12.50 14.22
C VAL A 147 -7.33 -13.65 13.29
N LEU A 148 -8.01 -14.79 13.37
CA LEU A 148 -7.69 -15.98 12.58
C LEU A 148 -7.79 -15.75 11.06
N PRO A 149 -8.91 -15.23 10.51
CA PRO A 149 -9.00 -14.92 9.07
C PRO A 149 -7.95 -13.91 8.62
N SER A 150 -7.66 -12.89 9.43
CA SER A 150 -6.65 -11.89 9.12
C SER A 150 -5.23 -12.47 9.05
N ARG A 151 -4.89 -13.47 9.87
CA ARG A 151 -3.57 -14.14 9.82
C ARG A 151 -3.43 -14.98 8.55
N VAL A 152 -4.46 -15.73 8.19
CA VAL A 152 -4.47 -16.51 6.94
C VAL A 152 -4.37 -15.59 5.74
N PHE A 153 -5.13 -14.49 5.74
CA PHE A 153 -5.09 -13.47 4.71
C PHE A 153 -3.68 -12.89 4.55
N ASN A 154 -3.07 -12.41 5.63
CA ASN A 154 -1.71 -11.85 5.59
C ASN A 154 -0.68 -12.90 5.14
N ALA A 155 -0.84 -14.17 5.49
CA ALA A 155 0.07 -15.24 5.07
C ALA A 155 -0.02 -15.55 3.57
N VAL A 156 -1.24 -15.70 3.02
CA VAL A 156 -1.46 -15.91 1.58
C VAL A 156 -0.90 -14.72 0.79
N LEU A 157 -1.19 -13.53 1.28
CA LEU A 157 -0.78 -12.28 0.66
C LEU A 157 0.74 -12.09 0.65
N SER A 158 1.40 -12.28 1.79
CA SER A 158 2.86 -12.21 1.89
C SER A 158 3.54 -13.21 0.94
N ARG A 159 2.89 -14.36 0.65
CA ARG A 159 3.37 -15.34 -0.32
C ARG A 159 3.15 -14.90 -1.78
N LEU A 160 2.01 -14.28 -2.10
CA LEU A 160 1.71 -13.78 -3.44
C LEU A 160 2.58 -12.58 -3.84
N VAL A 161 2.83 -11.69 -2.88
CA VAL A 161 3.59 -10.45 -3.08
C VAL A 161 5.10 -10.69 -2.95
N GLY A 162 5.53 -11.71 -2.20
CA GLY A 162 6.95 -11.96 -1.92
C GLY A 162 7.53 -11.11 -0.77
N VAL A 163 6.71 -10.28 -0.12
CA VAL A 163 7.13 -9.46 1.02
C VAL A 163 6.61 -10.07 2.32
N LYS A 164 7.52 -10.46 3.22
CA LYS A 164 7.18 -11.05 4.52
C LYS A 164 6.83 -9.95 5.53
N LEU A 165 5.54 -9.62 5.63
CA LEU A 165 4.99 -8.78 6.70
C LEU A 165 3.98 -9.59 7.52
N HIS A 166 3.94 -9.30 8.83
CA HIS A 166 2.95 -9.88 9.74
C HIS A 166 1.62 -9.13 9.68
N ASP A 167 1.64 -7.81 9.42
CA ASP A 167 0.43 -6.99 9.34
C ASP A 167 0.44 -5.93 8.24
N HIS A 168 -0.10 -6.28 7.07
CA HIS A 168 -0.25 -5.34 5.94
C HIS A 168 -1.26 -4.21 6.23
N ASN A 169 -2.20 -4.43 7.17
CA ASN A 169 -3.31 -3.53 7.45
C ASN A 169 -3.00 -2.46 8.50
N CYS A 170 -1.82 -2.48 9.12
CA CYS A 170 -1.46 -1.46 10.10
C CYS A 170 -1.46 -0.06 9.46
N GLY A 171 -2.17 0.88 10.07
CA GLY A 171 -2.19 2.28 9.64
C GLY A 171 -0.90 3.02 9.97
N PHE A 172 -0.21 2.59 11.05
CA PHE A 172 1.02 3.21 11.52
C PHE A 172 2.23 2.78 10.69
N LYS A 173 2.65 3.66 9.78
CA LYS A 173 3.76 3.40 8.87
C LYS A 173 4.60 4.65 8.74
N ALA A 174 5.90 4.46 8.50
CA ALA A 174 6.85 5.54 8.24
C ALA A 174 7.53 5.30 6.89
N TYR A 175 7.66 6.37 6.11
CA TYR A 175 8.17 6.34 4.75
C TYR A 175 9.23 7.41 4.55
N ARG A 176 10.20 7.16 3.67
CA ARG A 176 10.97 8.22 3.05
C ARG A 176 10.09 8.98 2.05
N ARG A 177 10.31 10.29 1.94
CA ARG A 177 9.53 11.14 1.00
C ARG A 177 9.55 10.59 -0.43
N GLU A 178 10.71 10.14 -0.92
CA GLU A 178 10.85 9.56 -2.26
C GLU A 178 9.92 8.37 -2.50
N VAL A 179 9.68 7.53 -1.48
CA VAL A 179 8.76 6.40 -1.57
C VAL A 179 7.33 6.88 -1.78
N VAL A 180 6.84 7.79 -0.94
CA VAL A 180 5.45 8.26 -1.07
C VAL A 180 5.20 9.09 -2.34
N LYS A 181 6.24 9.70 -2.92
CA LYS A 181 6.15 10.42 -4.21
C LYS A 181 6.22 9.49 -5.42
N ALA A 182 6.90 8.35 -5.30
CA ALA A 182 7.02 7.38 -6.38
C ALA A 182 5.83 6.43 -6.49
N LEU A 183 5.04 6.27 -5.41
CA LEU A 183 4.00 5.25 -5.34
C LEU A 183 2.61 5.80 -5.69
N PRO A 184 1.94 5.25 -6.72
CA PRO A 184 0.54 5.60 -7.00
C PRO A 184 -0.38 5.08 -5.89
N MET A 185 -1.35 5.90 -5.49
CA MET A 185 -2.34 5.56 -4.46
C MET A 185 -3.76 5.64 -5.02
N TYR A 186 -4.48 4.53 -5.03
CA TYR A 186 -5.91 4.46 -5.34
C TYR A 186 -6.59 3.27 -4.66
N GLY A 187 -7.93 3.24 -4.57
CA GLY A 187 -8.69 2.06 -4.11
C GLY A 187 -8.38 1.62 -2.67
N ASP A 188 -8.09 0.35 -2.42
CA ASP A 188 -7.63 -0.14 -1.10
C ASP A 188 -6.08 -0.21 -0.97
N MET A 189 -5.31 0.49 -1.83
CA MET A 189 -3.84 0.40 -1.89
C MET A 189 -3.09 0.84 -0.63
N HIS A 190 -3.73 1.55 0.29
CA HIS A 190 -3.12 1.92 1.58
C HIS A 190 -2.60 0.71 2.39
N ARG A 191 -3.16 -0.49 2.14
CA ARG A 191 -2.67 -1.76 2.71
C ARG A 191 -1.44 -2.29 1.98
N MET A 192 -1.32 -1.99 0.69
CA MET A 192 -0.28 -2.47 -0.22
C MET A 192 0.97 -1.61 -0.30
N VAL A 193 1.01 -0.44 0.34
CA VAL A 193 2.15 0.47 0.18
C VAL A 193 3.51 -0.20 0.46
N PRO A 194 3.68 -1.05 1.51
CA PRO A 194 4.93 -1.79 1.70
C PRO A 194 5.23 -2.75 0.54
N SER A 195 4.25 -3.54 0.13
CA SER A 195 4.35 -4.47 -1.00
C SER A 195 4.79 -3.77 -2.28
N LEU A 196 4.13 -2.66 -2.60
CA LEU A 196 4.40 -1.82 -3.75
C LEU A 196 5.78 -1.19 -3.68
N ALA A 197 6.19 -0.69 -2.51
CA ALA A 197 7.53 -0.16 -2.29
C ALA A 197 8.60 -1.22 -2.58
N SER A 198 8.39 -2.46 -2.12
CA SER A 198 9.30 -3.57 -2.41
C SER A 198 9.40 -3.88 -3.91
N PHE A 199 8.29 -3.83 -4.64
CA PHE A 199 8.29 -4.01 -6.10
C PHE A 199 9.07 -2.90 -6.81
N HIS A 200 9.06 -1.67 -6.28
CA HIS A 200 9.86 -0.56 -6.79
C HIS A 200 11.32 -0.58 -6.28
N GLY A 201 11.76 -1.68 -5.65
CA GLY A 201 13.15 -1.87 -5.20
C GLY A 201 13.47 -1.27 -3.83
N TYR A 202 12.50 -0.71 -3.11
CA TYR A 202 12.74 -0.17 -1.78
C TYR A 202 12.77 -1.28 -0.72
N ARG A 203 13.70 -1.17 0.22
CA ARG A 203 13.76 -2.08 1.38
C ARG A 203 12.62 -1.78 2.34
N THR A 204 11.88 -2.83 2.72
CA THR A 204 10.77 -2.75 3.67
C THR A 204 11.12 -3.43 4.99
N ALA A 205 10.86 -2.76 6.12
CA ALA A 205 10.99 -3.34 7.45
C ALA A 205 9.66 -3.33 8.20
N GLU A 206 9.60 -4.13 9.26
CA GLU A 206 8.47 -4.17 10.19
C GLU A 206 8.98 -4.03 11.63
N ILE A 207 8.28 -3.28 12.48
CA ILE A 207 8.58 -3.17 13.91
C ILE A 207 7.36 -3.51 14.76
N GLU A 208 7.58 -4.26 15.84
CA GLU A 208 6.53 -4.54 16.81
C GLU A 208 6.15 -3.25 17.53
N VAL A 209 4.89 -2.83 17.41
CA VAL A 209 4.35 -1.62 18.06
C VAL A 209 3.35 -1.98 19.15
N GLN A 210 3.31 -1.16 20.18
CA GLN A 210 2.24 -1.23 21.19
C GLN A 210 0.93 -0.77 20.54
N HIS A 211 -0.14 -1.53 20.80
CA HIS A 211 -1.46 -1.24 20.28
C HIS A 211 -2.42 -1.06 21.44
N HIS A 212 -3.01 0.14 21.54
CA HIS A 212 -4.00 0.43 22.56
C HIS A 212 -5.38 -0.04 22.11
N ALA A 213 -6.21 -0.44 23.08
CA ALA A 213 -7.62 -0.69 22.79
C ALA A 213 -8.26 0.63 22.33
N ARG A 214 -9.19 0.54 21.37
CA ARG A 214 -9.92 1.71 20.90
C ARG A 214 -10.68 2.33 22.08
N GLN A 215 -10.43 3.61 22.35
CA GLN A 215 -11.09 4.31 23.46
C GLN A 215 -12.49 4.81 23.08
N PHE A 216 -12.68 5.18 21.81
CA PHE A 216 -13.93 5.79 21.30
C PHE A 216 -14.33 5.22 19.94
N GLY A 217 -15.63 5.07 19.68
CA GLY A 217 -16.18 4.67 18.37
C GLY A 217 -16.23 3.16 18.07
N VAL A 218 -16.84 2.80 16.93
CA VAL A 218 -17.07 1.41 16.49
C VAL A 218 -16.19 1.05 15.30
N SER A 219 -15.70 -0.19 15.23
CA SER A 219 -14.90 -0.68 14.09
C SER A 219 -15.70 -0.62 12.78
N LYS A 220 -15.24 0.21 11.84
CA LYS A 220 -15.82 0.37 10.50
C LYS A 220 -15.34 -0.69 9.49
N TYR A 221 -14.51 -1.65 9.92
CA TYR A 221 -13.94 -2.69 9.05
C TYR A 221 -14.66 -4.03 9.23
N GLY A 222 -15.38 -4.44 8.18
CA GLY A 222 -16.10 -5.72 8.10
C GLY A 222 -15.44 -6.74 7.15
N TRP A 223 -15.97 -7.98 7.16
CA TRP A 223 -15.49 -9.10 6.35
C TRP A 223 -15.51 -8.83 4.83
N SER A 224 -16.52 -8.10 4.35
CA SER A 224 -16.63 -7.70 2.93
C SER A 224 -15.43 -6.87 2.47
N ARG A 225 -14.93 -5.95 3.31
CA ARG A 225 -13.75 -5.12 3.01
C ARG A 225 -12.43 -5.91 3.02
N LEU A 226 -12.38 -7.06 3.71
CA LEU A 226 -11.22 -7.95 3.64
C LEU A 226 -11.17 -8.66 2.29
N MET A 227 -12.31 -9.14 1.79
CA MET A 227 -12.40 -9.80 0.48
C MET A 227 -12.18 -8.82 -0.68
N ILE A 228 -12.74 -7.60 -0.60
CA ILE A 228 -12.47 -6.54 -1.59
C ILE A 228 -10.97 -6.23 -1.60
N GLY A 229 -10.36 -6.06 -0.42
CA GLY A 229 -8.92 -5.93 -0.29
C GLY A 229 -8.16 -7.10 -0.97
N ALA A 230 -8.57 -8.35 -0.75
CA ALA A 230 -7.95 -9.52 -1.39
C ALA A 230 -7.95 -9.44 -2.93
N LEU A 231 -9.10 -9.07 -3.49
CA LEU A 231 -9.30 -8.97 -4.93
C LEU A 231 -8.52 -7.80 -5.51
N ASP A 232 -8.53 -6.64 -4.85
CA ASP A 232 -7.71 -5.48 -5.22
C ASP A 232 -6.22 -5.83 -5.18
N MET A 233 -5.80 -6.61 -4.19
CA MET A 233 -4.41 -7.06 -4.07
C MET A 233 -3.99 -8.04 -5.15
N THR A 234 -4.87 -8.99 -5.46
CA THR A 234 -4.67 -9.91 -6.59
C THR A 234 -4.60 -9.11 -7.90
N THR A 235 -5.47 -8.13 -8.05
CA THR A 235 -5.52 -7.25 -9.22
C THR A 235 -4.25 -6.43 -9.34
N VAL A 236 -3.75 -5.81 -8.28
CA VAL A 236 -2.52 -5.00 -8.35
C VAL A 236 -1.28 -5.84 -8.54
N SER A 237 -1.17 -6.98 -7.86
CA SER A 237 -0.06 -7.92 -8.06
C SER A 237 -0.07 -8.46 -9.49
N PHE A 238 -1.25 -8.78 -10.01
CA PHE A 238 -1.45 -9.17 -11.40
C PHE A 238 -1.06 -8.03 -12.33
N LEU A 239 -1.63 -6.84 -12.19
CA LEU A 239 -1.37 -5.68 -13.04
C LEU A 239 0.11 -5.28 -13.05
N GLN A 240 0.82 -5.34 -11.92
CA GLN A 240 2.26 -5.06 -11.89
C GLN A 240 3.06 -6.10 -12.64
N ARG A 241 2.80 -7.39 -12.38
CA ARG A 241 3.46 -8.48 -13.10
C ARG A 241 3.11 -8.52 -14.58
N PHE A 242 1.89 -8.09 -14.93
CA PHE A 242 1.42 -7.97 -16.30
C PHE A 242 1.95 -6.71 -16.98
N ARG A 243 2.27 -5.64 -16.25
CA ARG A 243 2.72 -4.37 -16.83
C ARG A 243 4.05 -4.51 -17.52
N ASP A 244 4.96 -5.31 -16.98
CA ASP A 244 6.32 -5.36 -17.51
C ASP A 244 6.42 -6.20 -18.79
N CYS A 245 5.58 -7.25 -18.94
CA CYS A 245 5.53 -8.09 -20.14
C CYS A 245 4.13 -8.74 -20.32
N PRO A 246 3.07 -7.98 -20.68
CA PRO A 246 1.72 -8.53 -20.88
C PRO A 246 1.67 -9.73 -21.82
N MET A 247 2.48 -9.67 -22.88
CA MET A 247 2.55 -10.73 -23.89
C MET A 247 3.05 -12.05 -23.30
N HIS A 248 4.05 -12.06 -22.39
CA HIS A 248 4.62 -13.30 -21.88
C HIS A 248 3.59 -14.20 -21.15
N PHE A 249 2.66 -13.60 -20.41
CA PHE A 249 1.60 -14.39 -19.76
C PHE A 249 0.54 -14.84 -20.78
N ALA A 250 0.00 -13.90 -21.56
CA ALA A 250 -1.03 -14.20 -22.54
C ALA A 250 -0.55 -15.24 -23.58
N GLY A 251 0.70 -15.13 -24.00
CA GLY A 251 1.37 -16.05 -24.91
C GLY A 251 1.54 -17.44 -24.35
N LYS A 252 1.99 -17.59 -23.09
CA LYS A 252 2.09 -18.91 -22.45
C LYS A 252 0.73 -19.59 -22.35
N LEU A 253 -0.30 -18.86 -21.93
CA LEU A 253 -1.66 -19.38 -21.86
C LEU A 253 -2.20 -19.75 -23.25
N ALA A 254 -1.99 -18.88 -24.24
CA ALA A 254 -2.39 -19.14 -25.61
C ALA A 254 -1.66 -20.35 -26.22
N ALA A 255 -0.36 -20.50 -25.96
CA ALA A 255 0.43 -21.64 -26.42
C ALA A 255 -0.10 -22.96 -25.85
N VAL A 256 -0.47 -22.99 -24.57
CA VAL A 256 -1.10 -24.17 -23.94
C VAL A 256 -2.46 -24.48 -24.58
N LEU A 257 -3.31 -23.46 -24.77
CA LEU A 257 -4.62 -23.63 -25.41
C LEU A 257 -4.50 -24.10 -26.87
N MET A 258 -3.56 -23.55 -27.62
CA MET A 258 -3.31 -23.93 -29.01
C MET A 258 -2.72 -25.34 -29.10
N ALA A 259 -1.78 -25.71 -28.22
CA ALA A 259 -1.23 -27.07 -28.16
C ALA A 259 -2.32 -28.10 -27.83
N LEU A 260 -3.18 -27.81 -26.84
CA LEU A 260 -4.32 -28.65 -26.50
C LEU A 260 -5.32 -28.72 -27.65
N GLY A 261 -5.55 -27.61 -28.33
CA GLY A 261 -6.44 -27.53 -29.49
C GLY A 261 -5.95 -28.38 -30.66
N ILE A 262 -4.67 -28.26 -31.02
CA ILE A 262 -4.00 -29.10 -32.04
C ILE A 262 -4.11 -30.57 -31.63
N PHE A 263 -3.80 -30.90 -30.38
CA PHE A 263 -3.87 -32.27 -29.88
C PHE A 263 -5.28 -32.86 -30.04
N CYS A 264 -6.32 -32.15 -29.61
CA CYS A 264 -7.71 -32.59 -29.75
C CYS A 264 -8.14 -32.76 -31.21
N SER A 265 -7.74 -31.83 -32.09
CA SER A 265 -8.04 -31.90 -33.52
C SER A 265 -7.34 -33.10 -34.20
N VAL A 266 -6.07 -33.34 -33.90
CA VAL A 266 -5.31 -34.49 -34.41
C VAL A 266 -5.89 -35.80 -33.88
N ALA A 267 -6.16 -35.88 -32.58
CA ALA A 267 -6.76 -37.06 -31.96
C ALA A 267 -8.15 -37.38 -32.55
N SER A 268 -8.95 -36.35 -32.85
CA SER A 268 -10.23 -36.53 -33.53
C SER A 268 -10.03 -37.13 -34.94
N GLY A 269 -9.07 -36.61 -35.71
CA GLY A 269 -8.74 -37.14 -37.03
C GLY A 269 -8.28 -38.60 -37.00
N VAL A 270 -7.40 -38.97 -36.06
CA VAL A 270 -6.95 -40.37 -35.89
C VAL A 270 -8.11 -41.29 -35.53
N LEU A 271 -8.96 -40.89 -34.58
CA LEU A 271 -10.13 -41.68 -34.19
C LEU A 271 -11.12 -41.84 -35.34
N ALA A 272 -11.29 -40.81 -36.18
CA ALA A 272 -12.14 -40.88 -37.36
C ALA A 272 -11.61 -41.90 -38.38
N VAL A 273 -10.29 -41.96 -38.61
CA VAL A 273 -9.66 -42.98 -39.48
C VAL A 273 -9.84 -44.40 -38.91
N LEU A 274 -9.82 -44.54 -37.59
CA LEU A 274 -10.07 -45.81 -36.89
C LEU A 274 -11.57 -46.20 -36.84
N GLY A 275 -12.47 -45.39 -37.41
CA GLY A 275 -13.90 -45.68 -37.47
C GLY A 275 -14.70 -45.28 -36.23
N PHE A 276 -14.11 -44.52 -35.29
CA PHE A 276 -14.80 -44.04 -34.10
C PHE A 276 -15.41 -42.64 -34.32
N ALA A 277 -16.62 -42.43 -33.82
CA ALA A 277 -17.26 -41.12 -33.82
C ALA A 277 -16.64 -40.19 -32.76
N SER A 278 -15.79 -39.25 -33.20
CA SER A 278 -15.02 -38.33 -32.32
C SER A 278 -15.29 -36.85 -32.59
N GLY A 279 -16.38 -36.49 -33.29
CA GLY A 279 -16.61 -35.12 -33.77
C GLY A 279 -16.67 -34.05 -32.67
N TRP A 280 -17.08 -34.40 -31.45
CA TRP A 280 -17.05 -33.48 -30.31
C TRP A 280 -15.63 -33.03 -29.95
N LEU A 281 -14.63 -33.89 -30.15
CA LEU A 281 -13.23 -33.61 -29.86
C LEU A 281 -12.64 -32.61 -30.86
N ALA A 282 -13.07 -32.67 -32.13
CA ALA A 282 -12.76 -31.66 -33.13
C ALA A 282 -13.36 -30.28 -32.77
N VAL A 283 -14.60 -30.26 -32.25
CA VAL A 283 -15.24 -29.01 -31.79
C VAL A 283 -14.47 -28.41 -30.61
N VAL A 284 -14.12 -29.22 -29.61
CA VAL A 284 -13.30 -28.77 -28.47
C VAL A 284 -11.93 -28.26 -28.94
N GLY A 285 -11.30 -28.94 -29.90
CA GLY A 285 -10.03 -28.52 -30.50
C GLY A 285 -10.13 -27.16 -31.18
N ALA A 286 -11.16 -26.97 -32.02
CA ALA A 286 -11.41 -25.70 -32.71
C ALA A 286 -11.72 -24.54 -31.74
N MET A 287 -12.50 -24.79 -30.68
CA MET A 287 -12.79 -23.79 -29.65
C MET A 287 -11.53 -23.39 -28.87
N ALA A 288 -10.68 -24.37 -28.51
CA ALA A 288 -9.42 -24.11 -27.82
C ALA A 288 -8.45 -23.28 -28.68
N LEU A 289 -8.36 -23.60 -29.98
CA LEU A 289 -7.56 -22.82 -30.93
C LEU A 289 -8.07 -21.38 -31.09
N GLY A 290 -9.37 -21.21 -31.31
CA GLY A 290 -9.98 -19.89 -31.45
C GLY A 290 -9.79 -19.03 -30.19
N THR A 291 -9.98 -19.64 -29.01
CA THR A 291 -9.72 -18.98 -27.73
C THR A 291 -8.25 -18.60 -27.58
N GLY A 292 -7.33 -19.49 -27.97
CA GLY A 292 -5.89 -19.20 -27.97
C GLY A 292 -5.56 -17.97 -28.82
N VAL A 293 -6.10 -17.86 -30.04
CA VAL A 293 -5.89 -16.69 -30.91
C VAL A 293 -6.43 -15.42 -30.26
N ILE A 294 -7.64 -15.47 -29.69
CA ILE A 294 -8.24 -14.33 -28.99
C ILE A 294 -7.34 -13.87 -27.83
N VAL A 295 -6.80 -14.80 -27.04
CA VAL A 295 -5.89 -14.48 -25.93
C VAL A 295 -4.61 -13.80 -26.42
N VAL A 296 -4.01 -14.26 -27.53
CA VAL A 296 -2.86 -13.57 -28.14
C VAL A 296 -3.21 -12.14 -28.53
N MET A 297 -4.36 -11.92 -29.18
CA MET A 297 -4.78 -10.58 -29.57
C MET A 297 -5.02 -9.67 -28.35
N GLN A 298 -5.63 -10.17 -27.28
CA GLN A 298 -5.80 -9.41 -26.04
C GLN A 298 -4.45 -9.09 -25.37
N GLY A 299 -3.49 -10.02 -25.43
CA GLY A 299 -2.11 -9.78 -24.98
C GLY A 299 -1.44 -8.64 -25.73
N LEU A 300 -1.49 -8.67 -27.08
CA LEU A 300 -0.94 -7.61 -27.93
C LEU A 300 -1.62 -6.25 -27.72
N LEU A 301 -2.95 -6.22 -27.59
CA LEU A 301 -3.69 -4.99 -27.26
C LEU A 301 -3.30 -4.45 -25.88
N SER A 302 -3.03 -5.33 -24.93
CA SER A 302 -2.58 -4.94 -23.59
C SER A 302 -1.16 -4.37 -23.62
N GLU A 303 -0.26 -5.00 -24.37
CA GLU A 303 1.10 -4.50 -24.65
C GLU A 303 1.08 -3.09 -25.23
N GLN A 304 0.23 -2.86 -26.24
CA GLN A 304 0.06 -1.56 -26.86
C GLN A 304 -0.49 -0.50 -25.89
N ARG A 305 -1.47 -0.86 -25.04
CA ARG A 305 -2.03 0.06 -24.05
C ARG A 305 -1.03 0.43 -22.96
N VAL A 306 -0.26 -0.53 -22.47
CA VAL A 306 0.79 -0.28 -21.47
C VAL A 306 1.84 0.67 -22.01
N HIS A 307 2.23 0.53 -23.29
CA HIS A 307 3.18 1.44 -23.93
C HIS A 307 2.58 2.81 -24.26
N ARG A 308 1.25 2.92 -24.43
CA ARG A 308 0.56 4.19 -24.73
C ARG A 308 0.21 5.00 -23.50
N ASP A 309 -0.21 4.35 -22.43
CA ASP A 309 -0.69 4.98 -21.21
C ASP A 309 0.38 4.89 -20.11
N MET A 310 1.45 5.66 -20.27
CA MET A 310 2.45 5.90 -19.22
C MET A 310 2.00 6.95 -18.17
N ASN A 311 0.74 7.40 -18.21
CA ASN A 311 0.16 8.34 -17.24
C ASN A 311 -1.19 7.82 -16.70
N ILE A 312 -1.11 6.91 -15.73
CA ILE A 312 -2.24 6.35 -14.97
C ILE A 312 -1.85 6.63 -13.50
N ILE A 313 -2.45 7.51 -12.68
CA ILE A 313 -3.71 8.26 -12.68
C ILE A 313 -3.47 9.49 -11.76
N GLU A 314 -3.23 10.69 -12.29
CA GLU A 314 -3.47 11.91 -11.49
C GLU A 314 -4.96 12.24 -11.60
N ARG A 315 -5.79 11.56 -10.80
CA ARG A 315 -7.21 11.92 -10.69
C ARG A 315 -7.31 13.13 -9.77
N PRO A 316 -8.00 14.22 -10.18
CA PRO A 316 -8.24 15.34 -9.28
C PRO A 316 -9.07 14.85 -8.09
N LEU A 317 -8.52 14.99 -6.89
CA LEU A 317 -9.20 14.67 -5.64
C LEU A 317 -10.15 15.82 -5.26
N PRO A 318 -11.40 15.55 -4.86
CA PRO A 318 -12.43 16.57 -4.66
C PRO A 318 -12.27 17.28 -3.30
N VAL A 319 -11.21 18.09 -3.17
CA VAL A 319 -10.99 18.93 -1.98
C VAL A 319 -12.01 20.06 -1.97
N ALA A 320 -12.73 20.19 -0.86
CA ALA A 320 -13.73 21.22 -0.61
C ALA A 320 -13.10 22.44 0.06
N GLU A 321 -12.29 22.22 1.09
CA GLU A 321 -11.73 23.23 1.96
C GLU A 321 -10.30 22.86 2.34
N GLU A 322 -9.40 23.85 2.42
CA GLU A 322 -8.02 23.73 2.89
C GLU A 322 -7.71 24.88 3.83
N LEU A 323 -7.10 24.57 4.99
CA LEU A 323 -6.72 25.53 6.03
C LEU A 323 -5.29 25.25 6.52
N GLY A 324 -4.53 26.31 6.79
CA GLY A 324 -3.13 26.26 7.26
C GLY A 324 -2.09 26.23 6.14
N GLY A 325 -0.81 26.02 6.48
CA GLY A 325 0.24 25.71 5.49
C GLY A 325 1.27 26.79 5.20
N THR A 326 1.58 27.66 6.16
CA THR A 326 2.56 28.76 6.03
C THR A 326 4.03 28.32 5.87
N LEU A 327 4.34 27.03 6.05
CA LEU A 327 5.70 26.51 5.88
C LEU A 327 6.13 26.48 4.40
N GLU A 328 7.12 27.24 3.99
CA GLU A 328 7.69 27.11 2.64
C GLU A 328 8.20 25.68 2.35
N LEU A 329 8.05 25.25 1.09
CA LEU A 329 8.57 23.96 0.60
C LEU A 329 10.07 23.89 0.86
N VAL A 330 10.51 22.95 1.69
CA VAL A 330 11.94 22.69 1.88
C VAL A 330 12.47 22.02 0.60
N PRO A 331 13.48 22.60 -0.09
CA PRO A 331 14.09 22.00 -1.26
C PRO A 331 14.51 20.56 -0.96
N TYR A 332 14.11 19.62 -1.82
CA TYR A 332 14.55 18.24 -1.71
C TYR A 332 15.98 18.17 -2.26
N GLU A 333 16.97 18.04 -1.37
CA GLU A 333 18.31 17.59 -1.75
C GLU A 333 18.27 16.06 -1.85
N GLU A 334 18.57 15.52 -3.03
CA GLU A 334 18.71 14.08 -3.23
C GLU A 334 19.65 13.49 -2.17
N PRO A 335 19.21 12.52 -1.35
CA PRO A 335 20.13 11.73 -0.56
C PRO A 335 21.02 10.91 -1.50
N ALA A 336 22.26 10.66 -1.09
CA ALA A 336 23.16 9.76 -1.80
C ALA A 336 22.41 8.45 -2.11
N ALA A 337 22.40 8.06 -3.38
CA ALA A 337 21.62 6.94 -3.91
C ALA A 337 21.66 5.76 -2.93
N VAL A 338 20.48 5.36 -2.43
CA VAL A 338 20.37 4.10 -1.70
C VAL A 338 20.81 3.03 -2.69
N PRO A 339 21.87 2.24 -2.41
CA PRO A 339 22.33 1.25 -3.35
C PRO A 339 21.17 0.31 -3.64
N ALA A 340 20.68 0.33 -4.88
CA ALA A 340 19.73 -0.63 -5.37
C ALA A 340 20.39 -1.99 -5.19
N THR A 341 19.86 -2.79 -4.26
CA THR A 341 20.31 -4.18 -4.13
C THR A 341 19.81 -4.91 -5.36
N THR A 342 20.67 -5.07 -6.36
CA THR A 342 20.59 -6.14 -7.36
C THR A 342 20.63 -7.45 -6.62
N ASN A 343 19.48 -7.94 -6.15
CA ASN A 343 19.30 -9.33 -5.74
C ASN A 343 17.80 -9.67 -5.64
N GLY A 344 17.34 -10.47 -6.59
CA GLY A 344 16.05 -11.14 -6.57
C GLY A 344 15.41 -11.32 -7.95
N ILE A 345 15.49 -10.30 -8.81
CA ILE A 345 14.83 -10.32 -10.13
C ILE A 345 15.76 -10.90 -11.22
N GLU A 346 17.07 -10.69 -11.12
CA GLU A 346 18.03 -11.27 -12.08
C GLU A 346 18.13 -12.81 -11.98
N GLN A 347 17.81 -13.41 -10.83
CA GLN A 347 17.81 -14.88 -10.71
C GLN A 347 16.59 -15.56 -11.35
N GLU A 348 15.45 -14.88 -11.52
CA GLU A 348 14.35 -15.42 -12.36
C GLU A 348 14.59 -15.19 -13.86
N MET A 349 15.39 -14.20 -14.25
CA MET A 349 15.76 -13.99 -15.66
C MET A 349 16.84 -14.97 -16.14
N ALA A 350 17.74 -15.43 -15.25
CA ALA A 350 18.76 -16.41 -15.61
C ALA A 350 18.19 -17.84 -15.83
N TYR A 351 16.95 -18.11 -15.45
CA TYR A 351 16.24 -19.36 -15.75
C TYR A 351 15.28 -19.24 -16.95
N ALA A 352 15.32 -18.10 -17.65
CA ALA A 352 14.50 -17.79 -18.82
C ALA A 352 15.38 -17.49 -20.06
N ILE A 353 16.40 -18.31 -20.29
CA ILE A 353 17.01 -18.53 -21.61
C ILE A 353 16.56 -19.89 -22.12
#